data_AF-A0A2S2PI49-F1
#
_entry.id   AF-A0A2S2PI49-F1
#
_cell.length_a   1.000
_cell.length_b   1.000
_cell.length_c   1.000
_cell.angle_alpha   90.00
_cell.angle_beta   90.00
_cell.angle_gamma   90.00
#
_symmetry.space_group_name_H-M   'P 1'
#
loop_
_entity.id
_entity.type
_entity.pdbx_description
1 polymer ?
#
loop_
_entity_poly.entity_id
_entity_poly.type
_entity_poly.pdbx_seq_one_letter_code
_entity_poly.pdbx_strand_id
1 'polypeptide(L)'
;MDEFFLQVKMKDLGWLSIGNRRRCKKVCHSAGTLSYILPSFLTYAITESSAIIEIAVDNIRHILYTLTKNSSIEMYDLGSDGKSTSRIVSLSHSNLEYQVSKLLRTMEIAQITILSSIKIIEETESPNIHLMVVSKSGFRLYFSTGAITSSNTRPYTLQLVHIRLPPGYNRVIGESKPSCVQQVLYNRGTIIMACNTDITNYRPMLWCISSDEYAFSSNFSERYFITDLDVCPLSLDNIGPNLLIYNDPSLPQPPLIVRQQFESRQEYITLAPQGLEIFEMLQPYDTLCELLASSQGSETDAIKTYFKNFTDIQACVACLTIICDQSLKNIKIKEYATRAFFTHGGEPKLVIENLQESFHDLTRVSQNNSFGSSNFSTSPIPPSSIPTLIKNQTNISHLPFESTSVQYSSKHNGLYLFV
;
A
#
# COMPACT_ATOMS: atom_id res chain seq x y z
N MET A 1 1.92 -28.66 19.08
CA MET A 1 1.18 -27.40 18.86
C MET A 1 0.29 -27.68 17.65
N ASP A 2 -1.03 -27.57 17.79
CA ASP A 2 -1.97 -28.16 16.83
C ASP A 2 -1.78 -27.59 15.41
N GLU A 3 -1.60 -28.51 14.46
CA GLU A 3 -1.18 -28.29 13.06
C GLU A 3 -2.35 -27.97 12.13
N PHE A 4 -3.49 -27.56 12.70
CA PHE A 4 -4.76 -27.54 12.00
C PHE A 4 -5.44 -26.17 12.00
N PHE A 5 -5.94 -25.75 10.83
CA PHE A 5 -6.87 -24.64 10.73
C PHE A 5 -8.24 -25.09 11.24
N LEU A 6 -8.70 -24.47 12.33
CA LEU A 6 -9.88 -24.87 13.07
C LEU A 6 -10.88 -23.70 13.14
N GLN A 7 -12.10 -23.92 12.66
CA GLN A 7 -13.20 -22.96 12.79
C GLN A 7 -14.09 -23.35 13.97
N VAL A 8 -14.36 -22.39 14.87
CA VAL A 8 -15.33 -22.55 15.96
C VAL A 8 -16.66 -21.93 15.52
N LYS A 9 -17.70 -22.75 15.40
CA LYS A 9 -19.07 -22.31 15.08
C LYS A 9 -19.91 -22.30 16.35
N MET A 10 -20.39 -21.11 16.72
CA MET A 10 -21.33 -20.89 17.83
C MET A 10 -22.75 -20.75 17.29
N LYS A 11 -23.73 -21.30 18.00
CA LYS A 11 -25.16 -21.14 17.69
C LYS A 11 -25.93 -20.75 18.94
N ASP A 12 -26.74 -19.70 18.82
CA ASP A 12 -27.75 -19.39 19.82
C ASP A 12 -28.91 -20.37 19.68
N LEU A 13 -29.18 -21.10 20.75
CA LEU A 13 -30.30 -22.03 20.82
C LEU A 13 -31.48 -21.29 21.45
N GLY A 14 -32.55 -21.10 20.67
CA GLY A 14 -33.84 -20.64 21.20
C GLY A 14 -34.45 -21.68 22.17
N TRP A 15 -35.39 -21.24 23.01
CA TRP A 15 -35.98 -22.06 24.09
C TRP A 15 -36.64 -23.37 23.63
N LEU A 16 -37.02 -23.47 22.34
CA LEU A 16 -37.59 -24.66 21.71
C LEU A 16 -36.54 -25.68 21.22
N SER A 17 -35.25 -25.47 21.49
CA SER A 17 -34.18 -26.41 21.12
C SER A 17 -34.13 -27.62 22.05
N ILE A 18 -35.19 -28.43 22.04
CA ILE A 18 -35.28 -29.70 22.77
C ILE A 18 -34.43 -30.75 22.04
N GLY A 19 -33.41 -31.26 22.75
CA GLY A 19 -32.58 -32.39 22.32
C GLY A 19 -31.14 -32.01 21.93
N ASN A 20 -30.17 -32.52 22.71
CA ASN A 20 -28.73 -32.76 22.49
C ASN A 20 -27.95 -31.99 21.37
N ARG A 21 -28.34 -30.77 21.00
CA ARG A 21 -27.60 -29.93 20.04
C ARG A 21 -26.54 -29.13 20.77
N ARG A 22 -25.26 -29.38 20.45
CA ARG A 22 -24.12 -28.64 21.01
C ARG A 22 -24.17 -27.19 20.53
N ARG A 23 -24.08 -26.22 21.46
CA ARG A 23 -24.01 -24.76 21.19
C ARG A 23 -22.73 -24.34 20.47
N CYS A 24 -21.70 -25.18 20.54
CA CYS A 24 -20.39 -24.97 19.94
C CYS A 24 -19.99 -26.20 19.12
N LYS A 25 -19.46 -25.97 17.91
CA LYS A 25 -18.87 -27.00 17.06
C LYS A 25 -17.51 -26.52 16.56
N LYS A 26 -16.46 -27.31 16.82
CA LYS A 26 -15.13 -27.14 16.23
C LYS A 26 -15.06 -27.93 14.92
N VAL A 27 -14.63 -27.30 13.84
CA VAL A 27 -14.48 -27.91 12.50
C VAL A 27 -13.03 -27.74 12.05
N CYS A 28 -12.41 -28.82 11.58
CA CYS A 28 -11.07 -28.78 10.99
C CYS A 28 -11.15 -28.65 9.48
N HIS A 29 -10.39 -27.70 8.93
CA HIS A 29 -10.41 -27.35 7.51
C HIS A 29 -9.10 -27.64 6.78
N SER A 30 -8.00 -27.84 7.51
CA SER A 30 -6.71 -28.26 6.92
C SER A 30 -6.51 -29.78 6.91
N ALA A 31 -7.40 -30.54 7.55
CA ALA A 31 -7.41 -32.00 7.49
C ALA A 31 -7.93 -32.46 6.11
N GLY A 32 -7.09 -33.15 5.33
CA GLY A 32 -7.52 -33.79 4.09
C GLY A 32 -8.61 -34.83 4.37
N THR A 33 -9.58 -35.01 3.48
CA THR A 33 -10.69 -35.97 3.64
C THR A 33 -10.23 -37.40 3.99
N LEU A 34 -9.03 -37.78 3.57
CA LEU A 34 -8.41 -39.09 3.86
C LEU A 34 -7.87 -39.23 5.29
N SER A 35 -7.58 -38.13 6.00
CA SER A 35 -7.10 -38.16 7.39
C SER A 35 -8.15 -38.66 8.39
N TYR A 36 -9.44 -38.66 7.99
CA TYR A 36 -10.52 -39.28 8.74
C TYR A 36 -10.62 -40.80 8.53
N ILE A 37 -9.95 -41.34 7.51
CA ILE A 37 -10.05 -42.74 7.08
C ILE A 37 -8.74 -43.49 7.39
N LEU A 38 -7.60 -42.82 7.32
CA LEU A 38 -6.29 -43.43 7.53
C LEU A 38 -5.89 -43.42 9.01
N PRO A 39 -5.27 -44.51 9.51
CA PRO A 39 -4.63 -44.50 10.82
C PRO A 39 -3.63 -43.33 10.94
N SER A 40 -3.54 -42.74 12.14
CA SER A 40 -2.77 -41.52 12.40
C SER A 40 -1.30 -41.62 11.97
N PHE A 41 -0.68 -42.80 12.10
CA PHE A 41 0.71 -43.04 11.70
C PHE A 41 0.93 -42.98 10.18
N LEU A 42 -0.06 -43.36 9.37
CA LEU A 42 0.04 -43.28 7.91
C LEU A 42 -0.19 -41.86 7.42
N THR A 43 -1.10 -41.13 8.08
CA THR A 43 -1.34 -39.71 7.80
C THR A 43 -0.07 -38.90 8.02
N TYR A 44 0.63 -39.12 9.13
CA TYR A 44 1.90 -38.44 9.44
C TYR A 44 3.02 -38.73 8.43
N ALA A 45 3.04 -39.91 7.81
CA ALA A 45 4.03 -40.26 6.78
C ALA A 45 3.74 -39.65 5.40
N ILE A 46 2.50 -39.19 5.15
CA ILE A 46 2.04 -38.69 3.85
C ILE A 46 1.90 -37.15 3.85
N THR A 47 1.63 -36.54 5.01
CA THR A 47 1.50 -35.09 5.15
C THR A 47 2.75 -34.50 5.77
N GLU A 48 3.49 -33.66 5.03
CA GLU A 48 4.46 -32.73 5.60
C GLU A 48 3.70 -31.62 6.35
N SER A 49 3.20 -31.94 7.55
CA SER A 49 2.46 -30.98 8.36
C SER A 49 3.41 -29.92 8.93
N SER A 50 3.05 -28.65 8.73
CA SER A 50 3.80 -27.51 9.25
C SER A 50 2.86 -26.58 10.00
N ALA A 51 3.30 -26.10 11.16
CA ALA A 51 2.48 -25.21 11.99
C ALA A 51 2.14 -23.92 11.24
N ILE A 52 0.87 -23.49 11.35
CA ILE A 52 0.42 -22.18 10.88
C ILE A 52 1.02 -21.11 11.80
N ILE A 53 1.70 -20.14 11.21
CA ILE A 53 2.36 -19.03 11.91
C ILE A 53 1.59 -17.71 11.76
N GLU A 54 0.78 -17.55 10.72
CA GLU A 54 -0.05 -16.36 10.51
C GLU A 54 -1.34 -16.72 9.76
N ILE A 55 -2.41 -16.01 10.08
CA ILE A 55 -3.70 -16.07 9.39
C ILE A 55 -4.09 -14.64 9.02
N ALA A 56 -4.49 -14.41 7.78
CA ALA A 56 -4.99 -13.13 7.31
C ALA A 56 -6.36 -13.30 6.65
N VAL A 57 -7.29 -12.39 6.92
CA VAL A 57 -8.67 -12.45 6.41
C VAL A 57 -8.97 -11.19 5.63
N ASP A 58 -9.30 -11.35 4.35
CA ASP A 58 -9.89 -10.32 3.53
C ASP A 58 -11.41 -10.33 3.74
N ASN A 59 -11.88 -9.39 4.56
CA ASN A 59 -13.29 -9.30 4.94
C ASN A 59 -14.19 -8.85 3.79
N ILE A 60 -13.68 -8.07 2.84
CA ILE A 60 -14.48 -7.56 1.72
C ILE A 60 -14.68 -8.66 0.69
N ARG A 61 -13.62 -9.39 0.36
CA ARG A 61 -13.65 -10.46 -0.65
C ARG A 61 -14.01 -11.83 -0.08
N HIS A 62 -14.15 -11.93 1.24
CA HIS A 62 -14.40 -13.17 1.97
C HIS A 62 -13.36 -14.27 1.65
N ILE A 63 -12.07 -13.92 1.74
CA ILE A 63 -10.95 -14.84 1.48
C ILE A 63 -10.10 -14.94 2.74
N LEU A 64 -9.67 -16.16 3.08
CA LEU A 64 -8.76 -16.40 4.18
C LEU A 64 -7.46 -17.00 3.67
N TYR A 65 -6.36 -16.50 4.19
CA TYR A 65 -5.02 -16.99 3.89
C TYR A 65 -4.36 -17.51 5.16
N THR A 66 -3.59 -18.58 5.02
CA THR A 66 -2.72 -19.08 6.09
C THR A 66 -1.28 -19.13 5.59
N LEU A 67 -0.35 -18.81 6.48
CA LEU A 67 1.08 -18.99 6.26
C LEU A 67 1.60 -20.03 7.25
N THR A 68 2.36 -21.01 6.75
CA THR A 68 2.99 -22.04 7.58
C THR A 68 4.47 -21.78 7.82
N LYS A 69 5.05 -22.44 8.83
CA LYS A 69 6.48 -22.33 9.17
C LYS A 69 7.41 -22.77 8.03
N ASN A 70 6.99 -23.71 7.18
CA ASN A 70 7.73 -24.13 6.00
C ASN A 70 7.48 -23.25 4.77
N SER A 71 7.00 -22.01 4.94
CA SER A 71 6.78 -21.06 3.84
C SER A 71 5.78 -21.54 2.78
N SER A 72 4.75 -22.29 3.20
CA SER A 72 3.61 -22.62 2.34
C SER A 72 2.45 -21.66 2.62
N ILE A 73 1.73 -21.28 1.57
CA ILE A 73 0.56 -20.39 1.65
C ILE A 73 -0.66 -21.17 1.22
N GLU A 74 -1.68 -21.25 2.07
CA GLU A 74 -2.98 -21.80 1.68
C GLU A 74 -4.01 -20.68 1.56
N MET A 75 -4.93 -20.84 0.61
CA MET A 75 -6.02 -19.91 0.36
C MET A 75 -7.36 -20.64 0.48
N TYR A 76 -8.26 -20.05 1.24
CA TYR A 76 -9.60 -20.54 1.53
C TYR A 76 -10.63 -19.52 1.08
N ASP A 77 -11.63 -20.00 0.36
CA ASP A 77 -12.80 -19.22 -0.04
C ASP A 77 -13.89 -19.34 1.05
N LEU A 78 -14.36 -18.20 1.57
CA LEU A 78 -15.30 -18.19 2.72
C LEU A 78 -16.78 -18.09 2.33
N GLY A 79 -17.11 -18.22 1.06
CA GLY A 79 -18.48 -18.04 0.57
C GLY A 79 -18.82 -16.58 0.34
N SER A 80 -19.92 -16.33 -0.37
CA SER A 80 -20.37 -14.96 -0.68
C SER A 80 -20.84 -14.22 0.57
N ASP A 81 -21.09 -14.95 1.65
CA ASP A 81 -21.56 -14.45 2.94
C ASP A 81 -20.51 -14.57 4.07
N GLY A 82 -19.28 -15.01 3.75
CA GLY A 82 -18.20 -15.22 4.72
C GLY A 82 -18.41 -16.39 5.69
N LYS A 83 -19.44 -17.24 5.49
CA LYS A 83 -19.82 -18.30 6.45
C LYS A 83 -19.42 -19.71 5.99
N SER A 84 -19.08 -19.88 4.72
CA SER A 84 -18.52 -21.13 4.21
C SER A 84 -17.00 -21.14 4.36
N THR A 85 -16.37 -22.27 4.06
CA THR A 85 -14.91 -22.38 4.08
C THR A 85 -14.55 -23.55 3.17
N SER A 86 -13.83 -23.26 2.09
CA SER A 86 -13.30 -24.27 1.17
C SER A 86 -11.88 -23.93 0.78
N ARG A 87 -10.94 -24.85 1.00
CA ARG A 87 -9.55 -24.67 0.55
C ARG A 87 -9.50 -24.72 -0.98
N ILE A 88 -8.98 -23.66 -1.60
CA ILE A 88 -8.91 -23.52 -3.06
C ILE A 88 -7.49 -23.77 -3.58
N VAL A 89 -6.48 -23.19 -2.92
CA VAL A 89 -5.07 -23.30 -3.34
C VAL A 89 -4.19 -23.65 -2.14
N SER A 90 -3.16 -24.44 -2.40
CA SER A 90 -2.02 -24.68 -1.50
C SER A 90 -0.73 -24.46 -2.29
N LEU A 91 -0.08 -23.33 -2.07
CA LEU A 91 1.19 -22.96 -2.68
C LEU A 91 2.33 -23.41 -1.77
N SER A 92 3.01 -24.50 -2.14
CA SER A 92 4.20 -25.00 -1.43
C SER A 92 5.40 -24.08 -1.62
N HIS A 93 6.38 -24.20 -0.73
CA HIS A 93 7.67 -23.52 -0.87
C HIS A 93 8.37 -23.80 -2.21
N SER A 94 8.40 -25.06 -2.66
CA SER A 94 9.00 -25.44 -3.95
C SER A 94 8.28 -24.83 -5.16
N ASN A 95 6.94 -24.75 -5.12
CA ASN A 95 6.16 -24.10 -6.17
C ASN A 95 6.37 -22.57 -6.16
N LEU A 96 6.55 -21.98 -4.98
CA LEU A 96 6.90 -20.57 -4.84
C LEU A 96 8.29 -20.30 -5.44
N GLU A 97 9.29 -21.12 -5.13
CA GLU A 97 10.64 -21.01 -5.74
C GLU A 97 10.57 -21.07 -7.26
N TYR A 98 9.78 -22.00 -7.80
CA TYR A 98 9.53 -22.08 -9.23
C TYR A 98 8.91 -20.80 -9.79
N GLN A 99 7.86 -20.25 -9.18
CA GLN A 99 7.24 -18.99 -9.62
C GLN A 99 8.23 -17.81 -9.56
N VAL A 100 9.02 -17.70 -8.49
CA VAL A 100 10.05 -16.67 -8.33
C VAL A 100 11.13 -16.80 -9.41
N SER A 101 11.62 -18.02 -9.68
CA SER A 101 12.65 -18.28 -10.72
C SER A 101 12.22 -17.87 -12.12
N LYS A 102 10.91 -17.91 -12.39
CA LYS A 102 10.33 -17.49 -13.68
C LYS A 102 10.32 -15.97 -13.82
N LEU A 103 10.10 -15.24 -12.72
CA LEU A 103 10.05 -13.78 -12.71
C LEU A 103 11.44 -13.14 -12.56
N LEU A 104 12.29 -13.71 -11.71
CA LEU A 104 13.63 -13.21 -11.42
C LEU A 104 14.67 -14.26 -11.77
N ARG A 105 15.59 -13.90 -12.67
CA ARG A 105 16.77 -14.70 -12.99
C ARG A 105 17.88 -14.38 -11.97
N THR A 106 17.74 -14.86 -10.75
CA THR A 106 18.70 -14.64 -9.65
C THR A 106 19.10 -15.96 -8.98
N MET A 107 20.28 -15.98 -8.34
CA MET A 107 20.75 -17.10 -7.54
C MET A 107 20.22 -17.07 -6.10
N GLU A 108 19.59 -15.99 -5.67
CA GLU A 108 19.14 -15.77 -4.29
C GLU A 108 17.68 -16.20 -4.03
N ILE A 109 17.13 -17.08 -4.88
CA ILE A 109 15.72 -17.54 -4.79
C ILE A 109 15.36 -17.99 -3.37
N ALA A 110 16.24 -18.76 -2.72
CA ALA A 110 16.03 -19.23 -1.34
C ALA A 110 15.84 -18.07 -0.33
N GLN A 111 16.52 -16.93 -0.51
CA GLN A 111 16.33 -15.78 0.39
C GLN A 111 14.96 -15.12 0.17
N ILE A 112 14.43 -15.16 -1.06
CA ILE A 112 13.15 -14.58 -1.45
C ILE A 112 11.98 -15.42 -0.93
N THR A 113 12.14 -16.74 -0.88
CA THR A 113 11.06 -17.70 -0.63
C THR A 113 10.91 -18.14 0.82
N ILE A 114 11.83 -17.76 1.71
CA ILE A 114 11.65 -17.95 3.16
C ILE A 114 10.77 -16.82 3.67
N LEU A 115 9.52 -17.14 3.99
CA LEU A 115 8.47 -16.17 4.30
C LEU A 115 8.46 -15.80 5.79
N SER A 116 8.15 -14.54 6.07
CA SER A 116 7.98 -14.02 7.42
C SER A 116 6.53 -13.67 7.73
N SER A 117 5.81 -13.03 6.81
CA SER A 117 4.45 -12.56 7.07
C SER A 117 3.59 -12.42 5.81
N ILE A 118 2.27 -12.48 5.98
CA ILE A 118 1.24 -12.25 4.95
C ILE A 118 0.35 -11.05 5.33
N LYS A 119 0.04 -10.17 4.36
CA LYS A 119 -0.80 -8.99 4.55
C LYS A 119 -1.81 -8.83 3.42
N ILE A 120 -3.05 -8.49 3.78
CA ILE A 120 -4.12 -8.25 2.82
C ILE A 120 -3.90 -6.90 2.14
N ILE A 121 -4.13 -6.87 0.82
CA ILE A 121 -4.28 -5.63 0.06
C ILE A 121 -5.77 -5.42 -0.17
N GLU A 122 -6.33 -4.36 0.40
CA GLU A 122 -7.76 -4.08 0.33
C GLU A 122 -8.21 -3.75 -1.10
N GLU A 123 -9.48 -4.01 -1.42
CA GLU A 123 -10.05 -3.69 -2.73
C GLU A 123 -10.04 -2.19 -3.05
N THR A 124 -10.19 -1.36 -2.03
CA THR A 124 -10.03 0.10 -2.10
C THR A 124 -8.63 0.54 -2.47
N GLU A 125 -7.62 -0.31 -2.31
CA GLU A 125 -6.24 -0.02 -2.70
C GLU A 125 -5.90 -0.62 -4.06
N SER A 126 -6.29 -1.87 -4.30
CA SER A 126 -6.09 -2.52 -5.59
C SER A 126 -7.18 -3.54 -5.88
N PRO A 127 -7.87 -3.46 -7.03
CA PRO A 127 -8.81 -4.52 -7.44
C PRO A 127 -8.08 -5.81 -7.86
N ASN A 128 -6.80 -5.70 -8.22
CA ASN A 128 -6.06 -6.78 -8.89
C ASN A 128 -5.07 -7.48 -7.96
N ILE A 129 -4.55 -6.77 -6.97
CA ILE A 129 -3.62 -7.31 -5.97
C ILE A 129 -4.39 -7.59 -4.69
N HIS A 130 -4.22 -8.79 -4.15
CA HIS A 130 -5.04 -9.29 -3.05
C HIS A 130 -4.22 -9.60 -1.80
N LEU A 131 -2.97 -10.03 -1.99
CA LEU A 131 -2.09 -10.46 -0.92
C LEU A 131 -0.67 -9.96 -1.18
N MET A 132 -0.06 -9.35 -0.17
CA MET A 132 1.37 -9.12 -0.09
C MET A 132 1.99 -10.10 0.89
N VAL A 133 3.11 -10.69 0.51
CA VAL A 133 3.87 -11.63 1.34
C VAL A 133 5.28 -11.08 1.51
N VAL A 134 5.75 -11.05 2.74
CA VAL A 134 7.06 -10.50 3.08
C VAL A 134 8.02 -11.63 3.45
N SER A 135 9.18 -11.67 2.81
CA SER A 135 10.23 -12.64 3.13
C SER A 135 11.01 -12.24 4.38
N LYS A 136 11.75 -13.20 4.98
CA LYS A 136 12.68 -12.94 6.08
C LYS A 136 13.82 -11.98 5.70
N SER A 137 14.08 -11.81 4.41
CA SER A 137 15.06 -10.88 3.83
C SER A 137 14.45 -9.57 3.33
N GLY A 138 13.16 -9.31 3.59
CA GLY A 138 12.48 -8.05 3.26
C GLY A 138 11.99 -7.91 1.82
N PHE A 139 11.98 -8.98 1.02
CA PHE A 139 11.31 -8.97 -0.28
C PHE A 139 9.80 -8.93 -0.09
N ARG A 140 9.10 -8.23 -0.98
CA ARG A 140 7.64 -8.11 -0.97
C ARG A 140 7.10 -8.75 -2.24
N LEU A 141 6.41 -9.86 -2.09
CA LEU A 141 5.82 -10.66 -3.15
C LEU A 141 4.32 -10.36 -3.21
N TYR A 142 3.82 -9.98 -4.38
CA TYR A 142 2.43 -9.58 -4.56
C TYR A 142 1.68 -10.62 -5.38
N PHE A 143 0.51 -11.03 -4.90
CA PHE A 143 -0.29 -12.08 -5.48
C PHE A 143 -1.67 -11.60 -5.91
N SER A 144 -2.19 -12.24 -6.95
CA SER A 144 -3.56 -12.11 -7.43
C SER A 144 -4.30 -13.44 -7.34
N THR A 145 -5.62 -13.40 -7.12
CA THR A 145 -6.43 -14.61 -6.86
C THR A 145 -7.31 -15.06 -8.03
N GLY A 146 -7.27 -14.36 -9.16
CA GLY A 146 -8.13 -14.62 -10.31
C GLY A 146 -7.71 -13.83 -11.55
N ALA A 147 -8.60 -13.76 -12.54
CA ALA A 147 -8.36 -12.95 -13.73
C ALA A 147 -8.47 -11.46 -13.37
N ILE A 148 -7.42 -10.71 -13.69
CA ILE A 148 -7.28 -9.25 -13.52
C ILE A 148 -8.43 -8.48 -14.21
N THR A 149 -9.15 -9.10 -15.14
CA THR A 149 -10.18 -8.47 -15.97
C THR A 149 -11.63 -8.76 -15.57
N SER A 150 -11.88 -9.65 -14.60
CA SER A 150 -13.25 -10.03 -14.22
C SER A 150 -13.56 -9.69 -12.76
N SER A 151 -14.36 -8.64 -12.55
CA SER A 151 -14.98 -8.39 -11.26
C SER A 151 -16.08 -9.44 -11.00
N ASN A 152 -16.26 -9.85 -9.74
CA ASN A 152 -17.25 -10.84 -9.27
C ASN A 152 -16.96 -12.34 -9.48
N THR A 153 -15.80 -12.73 -10.00
CA THR A 153 -15.41 -14.16 -9.97
C THR A 153 -14.83 -14.53 -8.61
N ARG A 154 -15.27 -15.66 -8.05
CA ARG A 154 -14.69 -16.20 -6.82
C ARG A 154 -13.22 -16.59 -7.05
N PRO A 155 -12.36 -16.51 -6.01
CA PRO A 155 -10.95 -16.79 -6.15
C PRO A 155 -10.73 -18.25 -6.57
N TYR A 156 -9.84 -18.46 -7.54
CA TYR A 156 -9.57 -19.80 -8.09
C TYR A 156 -8.08 -20.09 -8.28
N THR A 157 -7.21 -19.10 -8.11
CA THR A 157 -5.75 -19.26 -8.22
C THR A 157 -5.05 -18.41 -7.16
N LEU A 158 -3.74 -18.61 -6.98
CA LEU A 158 -2.88 -17.70 -6.23
C LEU A 158 -1.60 -17.53 -7.04
N GLN A 159 -1.55 -16.46 -7.82
CA GLN A 159 -0.50 -16.22 -8.80
C GLN A 159 0.40 -15.08 -8.34
N LEU A 160 1.72 -15.34 -8.29
CA LEU A 160 2.72 -14.30 -8.07
C LEU A 160 2.78 -13.41 -9.32
N VAL A 161 2.49 -12.12 -9.14
CA VAL A 161 2.44 -11.14 -10.24
C VAL A 161 3.56 -10.12 -10.19
N HIS A 162 4.09 -9.83 -9.00
CA HIS A 162 5.13 -8.81 -8.84
C HIS A 162 6.01 -9.11 -7.62
N ILE A 163 7.28 -8.71 -7.70
CA ILE A 163 8.24 -8.82 -6.60
C ILE A 163 8.94 -7.47 -6.45
N ARG A 164 8.86 -6.85 -5.26
CA ARG A 164 9.68 -5.70 -4.88
C ARG A 164 10.88 -6.17 -4.07
N LEU A 165 12.06 -5.75 -4.51
CA LEU A 165 13.30 -5.97 -3.80
C LEU A 165 13.39 -5.01 -2.60
N PRO A 166 14.04 -5.42 -1.50
CA PRO A 166 14.29 -4.51 -0.38
C PRO A 166 15.29 -3.40 -0.75
N PRO A 167 15.27 -2.25 -0.05
CA PRO A 167 16.36 -1.29 -0.13
C PRO A 167 17.71 -1.93 0.22
N GLY A 168 18.80 -1.45 -0.38
CA GLY A 168 20.14 -2.03 -0.22
C GLY A 168 20.37 -3.34 -0.98
N TYR A 169 19.40 -3.81 -1.79
CA TYR A 169 19.57 -5.03 -2.60
C TYR A 169 20.66 -4.87 -3.67
N ASN A 170 20.58 -3.78 -4.44
CA ASN A 170 21.61 -3.43 -5.42
C ASN A 170 22.80 -2.84 -4.66
N ARG A 171 23.77 -3.70 -4.33
CA ARG A 171 24.90 -3.41 -3.44
C ARG A 171 25.61 -2.08 -3.74
N VAL A 172 25.26 -1.03 -3.00
CA VAL A 172 26.17 0.08 -2.72
C VAL A 172 26.90 -0.28 -1.43
N ILE A 173 28.22 -0.18 -1.43
CA ILE A 173 29.05 -0.53 -0.26
C ILE A 173 28.60 0.35 0.93
N GLY A 174 28.15 -0.29 2.01
CA GLY A 174 27.81 0.38 3.28
C GLY A 174 26.32 0.61 3.55
N GLU A 175 25.42 0.29 2.61
CA GLU A 175 23.98 0.37 2.89
C GLU A 175 23.50 -0.85 3.70
N SER A 176 22.70 -0.59 4.73
CA SER A 176 21.99 -1.64 5.46
C SER A 176 20.88 -2.23 4.57
N LYS A 177 20.50 -3.48 4.85
CA LYS A 177 19.36 -4.13 4.22
C LYS A 177 18.49 -4.80 5.29
N PRO A 178 17.18 -4.94 5.06
CA PRO A 178 16.34 -5.78 5.90
C PRO A 178 16.87 -7.21 5.95
N SER A 179 16.95 -7.75 7.16
CA SER A 179 17.30 -9.15 7.42
C SER A 179 16.58 -9.61 8.66
N CYS A 180 16.27 -10.90 8.75
CA CYS A 180 15.62 -11.49 9.91
C CYS A 180 14.35 -10.72 10.34
N VAL A 181 13.48 -10.41 9.37
CA VAL A 181 12.19 -9.74 9.62
C VAL A 181 11.39 -10.54 10.64
N GLN A 182 10.94 -9.92 11.72
CA GLN A 182 10.18 -10.57 12.80
C GLN A 182 8.72 -10.14 12.80
N GLN A 183 8.47 -8.82 12.74
CA GLN A 183 7.15 -8.23 12.68
C GLN A 183 6.99 -7.45 11.40
N VAL A 184 5.79 -7.50 10.83
CA VAL A 184 5.41 -6.75 9.64
C VAL A 184 4.05 -6.14 9.89
N LEU A 185 3.92 -4.87 9.57
CA LEU A 185 2.65 -4.16 9.49
C LEU A 185 2.53 -3.57 8.09
N TYR A 186 1.33 -3.61 7.56
CA TYR A 186 0.99 -3.00 6.28
C TYR A 186 -0.24 -2.15 6.44
N ASN A 187 -0.16 -0.90 5.98
CA ASN A 187 -1.28 0.01 5.93
C ASN A 187 -1.15 0.88 4.67
N ARG A 188 -1.98 0.61 3.65
CA ARG A 188 -2.17 1.45 2.47
C ARG A 188 -0.88 1.93 1.79
N GLY A 189 -0.09 1.00 1.27
CA GLY A 189 1.17 1.32 0.61
C GLY A 189 2.33 1.65 1.55
N THR A 190 2.07 1.85 2.85
CA THR A 190 3.10 1.93 3.88
C THR A 190 3.33 0.55 4.51
N ILE A 191 4.58 0.10 4.51
CA ILE A 191 5.02 -1.12 5.19
C ILE A 191 6.01 -0.76 6.30
N ILE A 192 5.79 -1.32 7.48
CA ILE A 192 6.71 -1.25 8.60
C ILE A 192 7.21 -2.66 8.92
N MET A 193 8.52 -2.84 9.00
CA MET A 193 9.16 -4.10 9.32
C MET A 193 10.09 -3.92 10.52
N ALA A 194 9.89 -4.72 11.56
CA ALA A 194 10.88 -4.85 12.62
C ALA A 194 11.83 -6.00 12.27
N CYS A 195 13.09 -5.65 12.04
CA CYS A 195 14.14 -6.55 11.62
C CYS A 195 15.05 -6.83 12.81
N ASN A 196 15.22 -8.10 13.15
CA ASN A 196 16.28 -8.47 14.07
C ASN A 196 17.62 -8.58 13.33
N THR A 197 18.70 -8.71 14.07
CA THR A 197 20.04 -8.93 13.50
C THR A 197 20.65 -10.17 14.12
N ASP A 198 21.19 -11.03 13.27
CA ASP A 198 21.92 -12.22 13.70
C ASP A 198 23.39 -11.89 14.03
N ILE A 199 23.82 -10.64 13.80
CA ILE A 199 25.17 -10.16 14.09
C ILE A 199 25.21 -9.63 15.52
N THR A 200 26.08 -10.23 16.33
CA THR A 200 26.34 -9.80 17.70
C THR A 200 26.79 -8.32 17.72
N ASN A 201 26.18 -7.52 18.61
CA ASN A 201 26.39 -6.07 18.82
C ASN A 201 25.63 -5.10 17.90
N TYR A 202 24.81 -5.56 16.95
CA TYR A 202 23.89 -4.66 16.24
C TYR A 202 22.54 -4.59 16.95
N ARG A 203 21.91 -3.41 16.92
CA ARG A 203 20.54 -3.23 17.41
C ARG A 203 19.52 -3.72 16.38
N PRO A 204 18.36 -4.23 16.81
CA PRO A 204 17.24 -4.45 15.90
C PRO A 204 16.85 -3.11 15.25
N MET A 205 16.34 -3.16 14.03
CA MET A 205 16.00 -1.96 13.25
C MET A 205 14.53 -1.99 12.87
N LEU A 206 13.89 -0.82 12.93
CA LEU A 206 12.59 -0.58 12.34
C LEU A 206 12.78 0.03 10.97
N TRP A 207 12.23 -0.63 9.96
CA TRP A 207 12.16 -0.15 8.59
C TRP A 207 10.76 0.35 8.32
N CYS A 208 10.63 1.58 7.84
CA CYS A 208 9.38 2.10 7.29
C CYS A 208 9.60 2.35 5.80
N ILE A 209 8.72 1.85 4.93
CA ILE A 209 8.79 2.09 3.49
C ILE A 209 7.41 2.56 3.02
N SER A 210 7.35 3.69 2.33
CA SER A 210 6.10 4.26 1.82
C SER A 210 6.28 4.84 0.41
N SER A 211 5.23 4.75 -0.41
CA SER A 211 5.14 5.36 -1.74
C SER A 211 4.35 6.67 -1.76
N ASP A 212 3.80 7.12 -0.64
CA ASP A 212 2.78 8.19 -0.61
C ASP A 212 3.26 9.52 -1.20
N GLU A 213 4.52 9.88 -0.94
CA GLU A 213 5.09 11.13 -1.45
C GLU A 213 5.28 11.14 -2.97
N TYR A 214 5.29 9.96 -3.60
CA TYR A 214 5.48 9.80 -5.04
C TYR A 214 4.19 9.36 -5.75
N ALA A 215 3.03 9.53 -5.11
CA ALA A 215 1.75 9.05 -5.66
C ALA A 215 1.38 9.64 -7.03
N PHE A 216 1.92 10.82 -7.37
CA PHE A 216 1.70 11.50 -8.66
C PHE A 216 2.89 11.37 -9.62
N SER A 217 3.92 10.62 -9.25
CA SER A 217 5.06 10.37 -10.13
C SER A 217 4.66 9.34 -11.19
N SER A 218 5.10 9.57 -12.44
CA SER A 218 4.93 8.59 -13.53
C SER A 218 5.71 7.30 -13.28
N ASN A 219 6.80 7.40 -12.51
CA ASN A 219 7.62 6.27 -12.12
C ASN A 219 7.28 5.87 -10.69
N PHE A 220 7.12 4.57 -10.47
CA PHE A 220 6.98 4.04 -9.12
C PHE A 220 8.23 4.34 -8.30
N SER A 221 8.04 4.93 -7.12
CA SER A 221 9.12 5.26 -6.20
C SER A 221 8.64 5.06 -4.77
N GLU A 222 9.54 4.59 -3.92
CA GLU A 222 9.32 4.38 -2.50
C GLU A 222 10.43 5.08 -1.74
N ARG A 223 10.07 5.77 -0.67
CA ARG A 223 11.01 6.22 0.34
C ARG A 223 11.05 5.22 1.46
N TYR A 224 12.23 5.03 2.03
CA TYR A 224 12.40 4.25 3.24
C TYR A 224 13.07 5.08 4.33
N PHE A 225 12.73 4.75 5.57
CA PHE A 225 13.32 5.26 6.80
C PHE A 225 13.74 4.10 7.68
N ILE A 226 14.86 4.27 8.39
CA ILE A 226 15.41 3.26 9.27
C ILE A 226 15.69 3.94 10.61
N THR A 227 15.24 3.32 11.69
CA THR A 227 15.60 3.72 13.05
C THR A 227 16.00 2.50 13.86
N ASP A 228 16.94 2.67 14.78
CA ASP A 228 17.30 1.61 15.72
C ASP A 228 16.19 1.42 16.75
N LEU A 229 16.01 0.18 17.17
CA LEU A 229 15.16 -0.23 18.27
C LEU A 229 16.04 -0.74 19.41
N ASP A 230 15.61 -0.52 20.65
CA ASP A 230 16.32 -1.07 21.80
C ASP A 230 16.17 -2.60 21.85
N VAL A 231 14.98 -3.11 21.52
CA VAL A 231 14.65 -4.55 21.45
C VAL A 231 13.69 -4.79 20.29
N CYS A 232 13.78 -5.98 19.68
CA CYS A 232 12.84 -6.38 18.65
C CYS A 232 11.43 -6.53 19.24
N PRO A 233 10.40 -5.90 18.67
CA PRO A 233 9.07 -5.89 19.25
C PRO A 233 8.39 -7.26 19.15
N LEU A 234 7.56 -7.54 20.16
CA LEU A 234 6.67 -8.69 20.20
C LEU A 234 5.47 -8.49 19.27
N SER A 235 5.02 -7.24 19.11
CA SER A 235 3.90 -6.89 18.24
C SER A 235 4.07 -5.46 17.72
N LEU A 236 3.48 -5.21 16.55
CA LEU A 236 3.50 -3.94 15.84
C LEU A 236 2.09 -3.69 15.31
N ASP A 237 1.53 -2.51 15.56
CA ASP A 237 0.18 -2.15 15.13
C ASP A 237 0.07 -0.68 14.71
N ASN A 238 -1.03 -0.32 14.06
CA ASN A 238 -1.37 1.06 13.71
C ASN A 238 -2.43 1.60 14.69
N ILE A 239 -2.19 2.79 15.24
CA ILE A 239 -3.11 3.51 16.15
C ILE A 239 -3.79 4.68 15.44
N GLY A 240 -3.30 5.04 14.25
CA GLY A 240 -3.86 6.06 13.40
C GLY A 240 -5.38 5.94 13.27
N PRO A 241 -6.09 7.07 13.14
CA PRO A 241 -7.54 7.09 13.28
C PRO A 241 -8.17 6.22 12.19
N ASN A 242 -9.25 5.54 12.56
CA ASN A 242 -10.21 5.05 11.58
C ASN A 242 -10.69 6.25 10.77
N LEU A 243 -10.48 6.19 9.46
CA LEU A 243 -10.85 7.23 8.49
C LEU A 243 -12.18 7.90 8.81
N LEU A 244 -12.16 9.23 8.93
CA LEU A 244 -13.37 10.00 9.19
C LEU A 244 -14.13 10.39 7.90
N ILE A 245 -13.53 10.27 6.70
CA ILE A 245 -13.98 11.13 5.56
C ILE A 245 -14.34 10.41 4.25
N TYR A 246 -14.08 9.11 4.05
CA TYR A 246 -14.53 8.43 2.82
C TYR A 246 -15.39 7.21 3.14
N ASN A 247 -16.70 7.44 3.08
CA ASN A 247 -17.76 6.50 3.47
C ASN A 247 -18.16 5.49 2.38
N ASP A 248 -17.49 5.48 1.22
CA ASP A 248 -17.75 4.46 0.20
C ASP A 248 -16.57 3.47 0.09
N PRO A 249 -16.69 2.27 0.68
CA PRO A 249 -15.66 1.23 0.59
C PRO A 249 -15.54 0.64 -0.84
N SER A 250 -16.40 1.03 -1.79
CA SER A 250 -16.34 0.56 -3.17
C SER A 250 -15.47 1.42 -4.08
N LEU A 251 -15.06 2.61 -3.65
CA LEU A 251 -14.23 3.51 -4.45
C LEU A 251 -12.77 3.47 -4.02
N PRO A 252 -11.81 3.50 -4.97
CA PRO A 252 -10.40 3.67 -4.65
C PRO A 252 -10.18 4.95 -3.87
N GLN A 253 -9.45 4.87 -2.77
CA GLN A 253 -9.16 6.05 -1.96
C GLN A 253 -8.04 6.87 -2.59
N PRO A 254 -8.10 8.21 -2.53
CA PRO A 254 -6.99 9.01 -3.00
C PRO A 254 -5.74 8.77 -2.12
N PRO A 255 -4.54 9.04 -2.66
CA PRO A 255 -3.28 8.83 -1.92
C PRO A 255 -3.22 9.63 -0.62
N LEU A 256 -2.43 9.17 0.36
CA LEU A 256 -2.36 9.81 1.69
C LEU A 256 -1.97 11.29 1.60
N ILE A 257 -1.09 11.66 0.67
CA ILE A 257 -0.65 13.05 0.45
C ILE A 257 -1.82 14.02 0.19
N VAL A 258 -2.94 13.53 -0.34
CA VAL A 258 -4.16 14.33 -0.61
C VAL A 258 -5.03 14.43 0.63
N ARG A 259 -5.09 13.36 1.43
CA ARG A 259 -6.02 13.26 2.57
C ARG A 259 -5.41 13.68 3.90
N GLN A 260 -4.08 13.75 3.98
CA GLN A 260 -3.33 14.05 5.19
C GLN A 260 -3.73 15.33 5.93
N GLN A 261 -4.38 16.27 5.25
CA GLN A 261 -4.87 17.51 5.86
C GLN A 261 -6.16 17.31 6.68
N PHE A 262 -6.92 16.28 6.33
CA PHE A 262 -8.22 15.99 6.93
C PHE A 262 -8.20 14.73 7.81
N GLU A 263 -7.14 13.93 7.70
CA GLU A 263 -6.88 12.77 8.54
C GLU A 263 -5.91 13.15 9.65
N SER A 264 -6.07 12.57 10.85
CA SER A 264 -5.03 12.74 11.87
C SER A 264 -3.80 11.93 11.50
N ARG A 265 -2.69 12.26 12.17
CA ARG A 265 -1.39 11.69 11.89
C ARG A 265 -1.40 10.19 12.12
N GLN A 266 -0.65 9.48 11.27
CA GLN A 266 -0.54 8.03 11.34
C GLN A 266 0.46 7.68 12.43
N GLU A 267 -0.06 7.11 13.51
CA GLU A 267 0.73 6.62 14.64
C GLU A 267 0.84 5.09 14.58
N TYR A 268 2.00 4.60 14.95
CA TYR A 268 2.35 3.20 14.98
C TYR A 268 2.91 2.85 16.34
N ILE A 269 2.54 1.68 16.84
CA ILE A 269 2.88 1.25 18.19
C ILE A 269 3.71 -0.02 18.10
N THR A 270 4.84 -0.03 18.79
CA THR A 270 5.60 -1.25 19.03
C THR A 270 5.40 -1.66 20.49
N LEU A 271 5.10 -2.94 20.69
CA LEU A 271 5.06 -3.55 22.00
C LEU A 271 6.31 -4.40 22.19
N ALA A 272 7.17 -4.02 23.12
CA ALA A 272 8.39 -4.73 23.47
C ALA A 272 8.34 -5.18 24.95
N PRO A 273 9.20 -6.14 25.39
CA PRO A 273 9.19 -6.59 26.78
C PRO A 273 9.43 -5.47 27.81
N GLN A 274 10.15 -4.42 27.42
CA GLN A 274 10.45 -3.26 28.26
C GLN A 274 9.33 -2.21 28.32
N GLY A 275 8.36 -2.26 27.41
CA GLY A 275 7.28 -1.27 27.33
C GLY A 275 6.80 -1.02 25.91
N LEU A 276 6.31 0.19 25.72
CA LEU A 276 5.65 0.63 24.51
C LEU A 276 6.40 1.80 23.88
N GLU A 277 6.60 1.77 22.57
CA GLU A 277 7.11 2.92 21.81
C GLU A 277 6.09 3.31 20.74
N ILE A 278 5.89 4.61 20.57
CA ILE A 278 4.97 5.18 19.57
C ILE A 278 5.80 5.92 18.54
N PHE A 279 5.60 5.59 17.28
CA PHE A 279 6.22 6.21 16.12
C PHE A 279 5.15 6.97 15.35
N GLU A 280 5.44 8.21 15.00
CA GLU A 280 4.55 9.04 14.21
C GLU A 280 5.16 9.28 12.83
N MET A 281 4.37 9.06 11.77
CA MET A 281 4.80 9.40 10.42
C MET A 281 4.83 10.91 10.25
N LEU A 282 5.99 11.43 9.84
CA LEU A 282 6.13 12.83 9.45
C LEU A 282 5.36 13.12 8.16
N GLN A 283 4.69 14.26 8.13
CA GLN A 283 4.00 14.78 6.96
C GLN A 283 4.91 15.78 6.21
N PRO A 284 4.62 16.10 4.93
CA PRO A 284 5.35 17.14 4.19
C PRO A 284 5.31 18.50 4.89
N TYR A 285 4.24 18.77 5.65
CA TYR A 285 4.12 19.91 6.55
C TYR A 285 5.31 19.98 7.53
N ASP A 286 5.67 18.85 8.17
CA ASP A 286 6.73 18.80 9.19
C ASP A 286 8.10 19.03 8.57
N THR A 287 8.36 18.35 7.44
CA THR A 287 9.60 18.51 6.70
C THR A 287 9.79 19.95 6.27
N LEU A 288 8.74 20.62 5.80
CA LEU A 288 8.82 22.02 5.39
C LEU A 288 9.03 22.95 6.60
N CYS A 289 8.34 22.71 7.72
CA CYS A 289 8.57 23.45 8.96
C CYS A 289 10.03 23.38 9.42
N GLU A 290 10.64 22.19 9.39
CA GLU A 290 12.04 21.98 9.76
C GLU A 290 13.00 22.69 8.80
N LEU A 291 12.75 22.60 7.49
CA LEU A 291 13.55 23.30 6.47
C LEU A 291 13.50 24.81 6.62
N LEU A 292 12.31 25.38 6.87
CA LEU A 292 12.14 26.83 7.07
C LEU A 292 12.76 27.31 8.38
N ALA A 293 12.67 26.50 9.44
CA ALA A 293 13.28 26.82 10.73
C ALA A 293 14.81 26.82 10.65
N SER A 294 15.38 25.77 10.04
CA SER A 294 16.84 25.62 9.87
C SER A 294 17.44 26.68 8.93
N SER A 295 16.72 27.08 7.88
CA SER A 295 17.18 28.12 6.95
C SER A 295 16.96 29.55 7.46
N GLN A 296 16.27 29.73 8.60
CA GLN A 296 15.75 31.03 9.04
C GLN A 296 14.97 31.74 7.92
N GLY A 297 14.25 30.95 7.12
CA GLY A 297 13.48 31.39 5.97
C GLY A 297 14.30 31.76 4.73
N SER A 298 15.64 31.77 4.78
CA SER A 298 16.45 32.06 3.60
C SER A 298 16.19 31.04 2.49
N GLU A 299 16.30 31.49 1.24
CA GLU A 299 16.18 30.62 0.07
C GLU A 299 17.39 29.70 -0.01
N THR A 300 17.18 28.42 0.28
CA THR A 300 18.21 27.38 0.23
C THR A 300 17.89 26.37 -0.87
N ASP A 301 18.91 25.66 -1.34
CA ASP A 301 18.71 24.60 -2.33
C ASP A 301 17.87 23.45 -1.78
N ALA A 302 17.82 23.26 -0.46
CA ALA A 302 16.93 22.29 0.20
C ALA A 302 15.46 22.64 0.02
N ILE A 303 15.07 23.92 0.16
CA ILE A 303 13.70 24.38 -0.08
C ILE A 303 13.34 24.21 -1.56
N LYS A 304 14.22 24.62 -2.48
CA LYS A 304 13.99 24.41 -3.92
C LYS A 304 13.82 22.93 -4.27
N THR A 305 14.60 22.06 -3.62
CA THR A 305 14.53 20.61 -3.81
C THR A 305 13.22 20.05 -3.26
N TYR A 306 12.74 20.57 -2.13
CA TYR A 306 11.43 20.20 -1.59
C TYR A 306 10.29 20.48 -2.58
N PHE A 307 10.23 21.70 -3.15
CA PHE A 307 9.21 22.07 -4.13
C PHE A 307 9.26 21.20 -5.40
N LYS A 308 10.47 20.89 -5.87
CA LYS A 308 10.67 19.97 -7.00
C LYS A 308 10.20 18.54 -6.70
N ASN A 309 10.45 18.04 -5.50
CA ASN A 309 10.13 16.66 -5.12
C ASN A 309 8.64 16.43 -4.88
N PHE A 310 7.94 17.39 -4.25
CA PHE A 310 6.53 17.23 -3.88
C PHE A 310 5.53 17.67 -4.97
N THR A 311 5.99 18.08 -6.15
CA THR A 311 5.22 18.94 -7.07
C THR A 311 4.93 20.30 -6.46
N ASP A 312 5.03 21.35 -7.28
CA ASP A 312 4.83 22.73 -6.82
C ASP A 312 3.43 22.94 -6.17
N ILE A 313 2.42 22.18 -6.60
CA ILE A 313 1.05 22.26 -6.08
C ILE A 313 1.00 21.75 -4.63
N GLN A 314 1.51 20.55 -4.33
CA GLN A 314 1.46 20.02 -2.96
C GLN A 314 2.36 20.81 -2.01
N ALA A 315 3.49 21.30 -2.49
CA ALA A 315 4.33 22.20 -1.71
C ALA A 315 3.58 23.51 -1.36
N CYS A 316 2.79 24.06 -2.29
CA CYS A 316 1.90 25.19 -2.00
C CYS A 316 0.82 24.85 -0.96
N VAL A 317 0.21 23.65 -1.05
CA VAL A 317 -0.77 23.16 -0.06
C VAL A 317 -0.12 23.03 1.33
N ALA A 318 1.10 22.51 1.42
CA ALA A 318 1.85 22.43 2.67
C ALA A 318 2.13 23.84 3.23
N CYS A 319 2.54 24.81 2.40
CA CYS A 319 2.67 26.20 2.83
C CYS A 319 1.37 26.77 3.39
N LEU A 320 0.24 26.60 2.69
CA LEU A 320 -1.07 27.09 3.15
C LEU A 320 -1.47 26.43 4.48
N THR A 321 -1.19 25.14 4.64
CA THR A 321 -1.42 24.41 5.90
C THR A 321 -0.63 25.04 7.04
N ILE A 322 0.66 25.34 6.85
CA ILE A 322 1.49 26.03 7.85
C ILE A 322 0.95 27.42 8.18
N ILE A 323 0.58 28.20 7.16
CA ILE A 323 0.08 29.57 7.32
C ILE A 323 -1.22 29.59 8.13
N CYS A 324 -2.14 28.67 7.83
CA CYS A 324 -3.47 28.60 8.42
C CYS A 324 -3.52 27.82 9.76
N ASP A 325 -2.48 27.08 10.11
CA ASP A 325 -2.44 26.28 11.34
C ASP A 325 -2.47 27.16 12.60
N GLN A 326 -3.57 27.10 13.34
CA GLN A 326 -3.76 27.87 14.56
C GLN A 326 -2.92 27.35 15.75
N SER A 327 -2.52 26.07 15.72
CA SER A 327 -1.72 25.46 16.78
C SER A 327 -0.26 25.91 16.75
N LEU A 328 0.27 26.23 15.57
CA LEU A 328 1.63 26.70 15.38
C LEU A 328 1.83 28.11 15.92
N LYS A 329 2.48 28.21 17.09
CA LYS A 329 2.77 29.48 17.78
C LYS A 329 3.91 30.29 17.14
N ASN A 330 4.77 29.66 16.34
CA ASN A 330 5.93 30.31 15.75
C ASN A 330 5.53 31.14 14.52
N ILE A 331 5.27 32.43 14.73
CA ILE A 331 4.85 33.37 13.69
C ILE A 331 5.89 33.48 12.57
N LYS A 332 7.19 33.38 12.88
CA LYS A 332 8.25 33.47 11.87
C LYS A 332 8.17 32.35 10.84
N ILE A 333 7.84 31.13 11.26
CA ILE A 333 7.67 30.00 10.33
C ILE A 333 6.52 30.27 9.37
N LYS A 334 5.42 30.87 9.86
CA LYS A 334 4.30 31.30 9.00
C LYS A 334 4.70 32.37 8.00
N GLU A 335 5.49 33.35 8.40
CA GLU A 335 6.03 34.37 7.50
C GLU A 335 6.94 33.75 6.42
N TYR A 336 7.80 32.80 6.82
CA TYR A 336 8.68 32.09 5.89
C TYR A 336 7.90 31.21 4.91
N ALA A 337 6.87 30.51 5.37
CA ALA A 337 5.98 29.73 4.53
C ALA A 337 5.19 30.63 3.56
N THR A 338 4.72 31.80 4.02
CA THR A 338 4.07 32.80 3.19
C THR A 338 4.99 33.27 2.07
N ARG A 339 6.25 33.59 2.39
CA ARG A 339 7.24 33.96 1.37
C ARG A 339 7.49 32.81 0.39
N ALA A 340 7.72 31.59 0.87
CA ALA A 340 7.97 30.43 0.02
C ALA A 340 6.80 30.15 -0.95
N PHE A 341 5.55 30.26 -0.46
CA PHE A 341 4.35 30.14 -1.28
C PHE A 341 4.34 31.14 -2.44
N PHE A 342 4.62 32.42 -2.17
CA PHE A 342 4.64 33.44 -3.21
C PHE A 342 5.82 33.31 -4.17
N THR A 343 7.00 32.94 -3.68
CA THR A 343 8.22 32.77 -4.47
C THR A 343 8.14 31.57 -5.41
N HIS A 344 7.70 30.41 -4.93
CA HIS A 344 7.80 29.14 -5.68
C HIS A 344 6.50 28.71 -6.36
N GLY A 345 5.35 29.21 -5.94
CA GLY A 345 4.08 28.72 -6.47
C GLY A 345 3.71 29.23 -7.89
N GLY A 346 4.59 30.01 -8.53
CA GLY A 346 4.51 30.38 -9.94
C GLY A 346 3.38 31.36 -10.33
N GLU A 347 3.32 31.74 -11.59
CA GLU A 347 2.33 32.66 -12.15
C GLU A 347 1.56 32.01 -13.31
N PRO A 348 0.28 32.37 -13.54
CA PRO A 348 -0.50 31.80 -14.63
C PRO A 348 0.11 32.18 -15.98
N LYS A 349 0.03 31.26 -16.94
CA LYS A 349 0.60 31.44 -18.29
C LYS A 349 -0.45 31.18 -19.35
N LEU A 350 -0.40 31.95 -20.44
CA LEU A 350 -1.16 31.67 -21.64
C LEU A 350 -0.40 30.62 -22.44
N VAL A 351 -1.04 29.48 -22.70
CA VAL A 351 -0.51 28.41 -23.54
C VAL A 351 -1.25 28.44 -24.86
N ILE A 352 -0.48 28.47 -25.95
CA ILE A 352 -1.02 28.36 -27.30
C ILE A 352 -0.89 26.88 -27.68
N GLU A 353 -2.00 26.17 -27.75
CA GLU A 353 -2.00 24.75 -28.13
C GLU A 353 -1.97 24.62 -29.64
N ASN A 354 -0.84 24.16 -30.19
CA ASN A 354 -0.77 23.69 -31.57
C ASN A 354 -1.39 22.29 -31.65
N LEU A 355 -2.60 22.21 -32.21
CA LEU A 355 -3.39 20.98 -32.43
C LEU A 355 -2.70 19.89 -33.28
N GLN A 356 -1.44 20.06 -33.71
CA GLN A 356 -0.67 19.06 -34.43
C GLN A 356 0.12 18.11 -33.52
N GLU A 357 0.45 18.49 -32.28
CA GLU A 357 1.21 17.62 -31.36
C GLU A 357 0.33 16.68 -30.52
N SER A 358 -0.94 17.03 -30.30
CA SER A 358 -1.88 16.26 -29.49
C SER A 358 -2.35 14.93 -30.12
N PHE A 359 -2.06 14.69 -31.40
CA PHE A 359 -2.33 13.39 -32.05
C PHE A 359 -1.24 12.33 -31.78
N HIS A 360 -0.02 12.73 -31.41
CA HIS A 360 1.05 11.77 -31.17
C HIS A 360 0.97 11.11 -29.78
N ASP A 361 0.41 11.78 -28.77
CA ASP A 361 0.27 11.21 -27.42
C ASP A 361 -0.89 10.20 -27.28
N LEU A 362 -1.91 10.27 -28.14
CA LEU A 362 -3.00 9.29 -28.15
C LEU A 362 -2.59 7.92 -28.72
N THR A 363 -1.45 7.83 -29.42
CA THR A 363 -0.98 6.58 -30.03
C THR A 363 0.04 5.80 -29.18
N ARG A 364 0.56 6.39 -28.09
CA ARG A 364 1.53 5.71 -27.20
C ARG A 364 0.91 4.90 -26.05
N VAL A 365 -0.40 5.00 -25.82
CA VAL A 365 -1.07 4.31 -24.71
C VAL A 365 -1.49 2.87 -25.03
N SER A 366 -1.37 2.41 -26.29
CA SER A 366 -1.60 1.01 -26.63
C SER A 366 -0.28 0.27 -26.80
N GLN A 367 0.14 -0.42 -25.74
CA GLN A 367 1.20 -1.44 -25.62
C GLN A 367 2.23 -1.10 -24.54
N ASN A 368 1.80 -1.11 -23.27
CA ASN A 368 2.68 -1.45 -22.16
C ASN A 368 1.85 -2.03 -21.02
N ASN A 369 1.84 -3.37 -20.90
CA ASN A 369 1.37 -4.09 -19.72
C ASN A 369 2.39 -3.96 -18.57
N SER A 370 2.66 -2.73 -18.15
CA SER A 370 3.41 -2.44 -16.93
C SER A 370 2.41 -2.06 -15.85
N PHE A 371 2.46 -2.76 -14.72
CA PHE A 371 1.66 -2.50 -13.52
C PHE A 371 2.02 -1.12 -12.93
N GLY A 372 1.46 -0.07 -13.50
CA GLY A 372 1.34 1.23 -12.86
C GLY A 372 0.04 1.29 -12.05
N SER A 373 0.01 2.14 -11.03
CA SER A 373 -1.26 2.60 -10.47
C SER A 373 -2.08 3.18 -11.62
N SER A 374 -3.36 2.84 -11.67
CA SER A 374 -4.33 3.54 -12.49
C SER A 374 -4.26 5.02 -12.13
N ASN A 375 -3.72 5.85 -13.03
CA ASN A 375 -3.79 7.30 -12.94
C ASN A 375 -5.27 7.72 -13.02
N PHE A 376 -5.95 7.70 -11.88
CA PHE A 376 -7.22 8.39 -11.73
C PHE A 376 -6.91 9.85 -11.43
N SER A 377 -7.04 10.68 -12.46
CA SER A 377 -7.20 12.12 -12.27
C SER A 377 -8.50 12.34 -11.50
N THR A 378 -8.39 12.60 -10.20
CA THR A 378 -9.50 13.10 -9.36
C THR A 378 -9.49 14.62 -9.26
N SER A 379 -8.87 15.31 -10.22
CA SER A 379 -9.10 16.74 -10.36
C SER A 379 -10.59 16.97 -10.69
N PRO A 380 -11.30 17.87 -10.00
CA PRO A 380 -12.58 18.33 -10.49
C PRO A 380 -12.35 18.88 -11.89
N ILE A 381 -12.94 18.24 -12.90
CA ILE A 381 -12.93 18.74 -14.27
C ILE A 381 -13.56 20.14 -14.21
N PRO A 382 -12.83 21.22 -14.53
CA PRO A 382 -13.44 22.54 -14.60
C PRO A 382 -14.53 22.50 -15.68
N PRO A 383 -15.63 23.27 -15.55
CA PRO A 383 -16.82 23.16 -16.40
C PRO A 383 -16.62 23.57 -17.88
N SER A 384 -15.39 23.60 -18.39
CA SER A 384 -15.05 24.05 -19.75
C SER A 384 -14.66 22.94 -20.74
N SER A 385 -14.80 21.65 -20.42
CA SER A 385 -14.44 20.55 -21.33
C SER A 385 -15.58 19.57 -21.60
N ILE A 386 -16.72 20.09 -22.06
CA ILE A 386 -17.70 19.29 -22.82
C ILE A 386 -17.92 19.98 -24.17
N PRO A 387 -17.35 19.47 -25.29
CA PRO A 387 -17.82 19.87 -26.60
C PRO A 387 -19.16 19.17 -26.83
N THR A 388 -20.26 19.89 -26.66
CA THR A 388 -21.56 19.50 -27.23
C THR A 388 -21.42 19.42 -28.74
N LEU A 389 -21.31 18.20 -29.27
CA LEU A 389 -21.21 17.94 -30.70
C LEU A 389 -22.59 18.07 -31.35
N ILE A 390 -23.00 19.30 -31.64
CA ILE A 390 -24.11 19.56 -32.56
C ILE A 390 -23.57 19.31 -33.98
N LYS A 391 -24.02 18.22 -34.60
CA LYS A 391 -23.82 17.97 -36.04
C LYS A 391 -24.51 19.08 -36.83
N ASN A 392 -23.76 20.05 -37.31
CA ASN A 392 -24.13 20.81 -38.50
C ASN A 392 -22.98 20.73 -39.50
N GLN A 393 -23.21 19.98 -40.57
CA GLN A 393 -22.38 19.96 -41.75
C GLN A 393 -22.54 21.29 -42.50
N THR A 394 -21.50 22.12 -42.50
CA THR A 394 -21.24 23.03 -43.62
C THR A 394 -19.74 23.25 -43.77
N ASN A 395 -19.24 22.90 -44.95
CA ASN A 395 -17.88 23.11 -45.44
C ASN A 395 -17.42 24.56 -45.27
N ILE A 396 -16.37 24.81 -44.48
CA ILE A 396 -15.54 26.01 -44.60
C ILE A 396 -14.06 25.60 -44.43
N SER A 397 -13.26 26.08 -45.37
CA SER A 397 -11.82 25.93 -45.57
C SER A 397 -10.94 26.20 -44.34
N HIS A 398 -9.91 25.37 -44.18
CA HIS A 398 -8.87 25.40 -43.14
C HIS A 398 -8.23 26.79 -42.93
N LEU A 399 -8.55 27.43 -41.80
CA LEU A 399 -7.67 28.34 -41.06
C LEU A 399 -7.19 27.60 -39.80
N PRO A 400 -5.93 27.75 -39.37
CA PRO A 400 -5.49 27.19 -38.10
C PRO A 400 -6.16 28.02 -36.99
N PHE A 401 -7.18 27.45 -36.35
CA PHE A 401 -7.71 28.02 -35.11
C PHE A 401 -6.70 27.72 -34.00
N GLU A 402 -5.92 28.73 -33.61
CA GLU A 402 -5.13 28.71 -32.39
C GLU A 402 -6.09 28.82 -31.20
N SER A 403 -6.31 27.72 -30.47
CA SER A 403 -6.98 27.78 -29.18
C SER A 403 -5.99 28.19 -28.11
N THR A 404 -6.18 29.37 -27.53
CA THR A 404 -5.42 29.85 -26.37
C THR A 404 -6.07 29.29 -25.10
N SER A 405 -5.32 28.49 -24.33
CA SER A 405 -5.74 27.96 -23.03
C SER A 405 -4.95 28.64 -21.90
N VAL A 406 -5.59 28.84 -20.74
CA VAL A 406 -4.92 29.40 -19.55
C VAL A 406 -4.38 28.25 -18.72
N GLN A 407 -3.07 28.21 -18.52
CA GLN A 407 -2.43 27.34 -17.55
C GLN A 407 -2.34 28.06 -16.20
N TYR A 408 -3.12 27.59 -15.22
CA TYR A 408 -3.11 28.14 -13.87
C TYR A 408 -1.81 27.83 -13.12
N SER A 409 -1.44 28.71 -12.18
CA SER A 409 -0.25 28.54 -11.35
C SER A 409 -0.46 27.51 -10.25
N SER A 410 0.65 27.03 -9.68
CA SER A 410 0.63 26.12 -8.54
C SER A 410 0.02 26.76 -7.28
N LYS A 411 0.16 28.08 -7.10
CA LYS A 411 -0.58 28.85 -6.07
C LYS A 411 -2.09 28.71 -6.23
N HIS A 412 -2.59 28.89 -7.46
CA HIS A 412 -4.01 28.79 -7.76
C HIS A 412 -4.53 27.37 -7.49
N ASN A 413 -3.87 26.37 -8.07
CA ASN A 413 -4.27 24.98 -7.92
C ASN A 413 -4.14 24.49 -6.46
N GLY A 414 -3.09 24.91 -5.76
CA GLY A 414 -2.88 24.59 -4.35
C GLY A 414 -3.98 25.17 -3.45
N LEU A 415 -4.47 26.39 -3.76
CA LEU A 415 -5.60 26.97 -3.03
C LEU A 415 -6.89 26.14 -3.22
N TYR A 416 -7.15 25.66 -4.44
CA TYR A 416 -8.30 24.80 -4.73
C TYR A 416 -8.24 23.42 -4.05
N LEU A 417 -7.04 22.90 -3.78
CA LEU A 417 -6.87 21.64 -3.05
C LEU A 417 -6.93 21.85 -1.53
N PHE A 418 -6.61 23.05 -1.05
CA PHE A 418 -6.58 23.39 0.36
C PHE A 418 -7.99 23.67 0.94
N VAL A 419 -8.87 24.27 0.14
CA VAL A 419 -10.28 24.55 0.48
C VAL A 419 -11.12 23.31 0.26
#